data_AF-A0AAJ6CPV0-F1
#
_entry.id   AF-A0AAJ6CPV0-F1
#
_cell.length_a   1.000
_cell.length_b   1.000
_cell.length_c   1.000
_cell.angle_alpha   90.00
_cell.angle_beta   90.00
_cell.angle_gamma   90.00
#
_symmetry.space_group_name_H-M   'P 1'
#
loop_
_entity.id
_entity.type
_entity.pdbx_description
1 polymer ?
#
loop_
_entity_poly.entity_id
_entity_poly.type
_entity_poly.pdbx_seq_one_letter_code
_entity_poly.pdbx_strand_id
1 'polypeptide(L)'
;MHPSALFAPWGVNDINELLSPQPLRLEMGLTRSTDGLLTVAIRTDLHGCKGRMLDWWFTFFETTQHIRWWHPHDHVEHRGWDHHWKKGERFVGASIEAVEWLAELPPVAARLKFHGAEEVFAPQSLQEARETQALSAAICARIGFGDEVALDGNGAPLDGEMLHLARDTPYGCVLRSRFLLGKACANPFDEVPDEIGFNLMRHCYSEFSYLAQFLPSLYYAENGREPAPTLW
;
A
#
# COMPACT_ATOMS: atom_id res chain seq x y z
N MET A 1 6.55 -7.75 -34.93
CA MET A 1 7.14 -7.94 -33.59
C MET A 1 5.99 -8.04 -32.61
N HIS A 2 5.69 -9.22 -32.08
CA HIS A 2 4.73 -9.37 -30.99
C HIS A 2 5.48 -9.79 -29.74
N PRO A 3 5.53 -8.90 -28.73
CA PRO A 3 5.70 -9.37 -27.37
C PRO A 3 4.74 -8.58 -26.48
N SER A 4 3.44 -8.86 -26.56
CA SER A 4 2.54 -8.55 -25.46
C SER A 4 2.28 -9.85 -24.73
N ALA A 5 3.23 -10.23 -23.87
CA ALA A 5 2.91 -11.17 -22.82
C ALA A 5 1.90 -10.44 -21.92
N LEU A 6 0.63 -10.81 -22.06
CA LEU A 6 -0.47 -10.24 -21.31
C LEU A 6 -0.29 -10.62 -19.84
N PHE A 7 0.16 -9.68 -19.01
CA PHE A 7 0.19 -9.91 -17.56
C PHE A 7 -1.24 -9.87 -17.00
N ALA A 8 -1.49 -10.66 -15.96
CA ALA A 8 -2.75 -10.55 -15.22
C ALA A 8 -2.87 -9.15 -14.59
N PRO A 9 -4.06 -8.75 -14.08
CA PRO A 9 -4.30 -7.39 -13.55
C PRO A 9 -3.33 -6.90 -12.46
N TRP A 10 -2.48 -7.77 -11.91
CA TRP A 10 -1.48 -7.43 -10.90
C TRP A 10 -0.05 -7.25 -11.44
N GLY A 11 0.14 -7.30 -12.76
CA GLY A 11 1.47 -7.22 -13.40
C GLY A 11 2.33 -8.46 -13.17
N VAL A 12 1.70 -9.58 -12.81
CA VAL A 12 2.27 -10.92 -12.61
C VAL A 12 1.32 -11.95 -13.23
N ASN A 13 1.76 -13.20 -13.44
CA ASN A 13 0.87 -14.22 -13.99
C ASN A 13 0.02 -14.86 -12.89
N ASP A 14 0.61 -15.06 -11.72
CA ASP A 14 -0.04 -15.49 -10.49
C ASP A 14 0.19 -14.46 -9.39
N ILE A 15 -0.87 -14.04 -8.70
CA ILE A 15 -0.79 -13.03 -7.62
C ILE A 15 0.14 -13.48 -6.49
N ASN A 16 0.25 -14.78 -6.24
CA ASN A 16 1.13 -15.34 -5.22
C ASN A 16 2.62 -15.11 -5.53
N GLU A 17 2.99 -14.80 -6.78
CA GLU A 17 4.35 -14.39 -7.13
C GLU A 17 4.80 -13.14 -6.36
N LEU A 18 3.85 -12.27 -5.95
CA LEU A 18 4.17 -11.07 -5.16
C LEU A 18 4.79 -11.41 -3.79
N LEU A 19 4.51 -12.61 -3.25
CA LEU A 19 5.07 -13.12 -2.00
C LEU A 19 6.50 -13.67 -2.17
N SER A 20 6.96 -13.90 -3.40
CA SER A 20 8.28 -14.47 -3.67
C SER A 20 9.39 -13.49 -3.30
N PRO A 21 10.47 -13.92 -2.63
CA PRO A 21 11.61 -13.04 -2.38
C PRO A 21 12.43 -12.73 -3.64
N GLN A 22 12.20 -13.46 -4.74
CA GLN A 22 12.94 -13.30 -5.99
C GLN A 22 12.47 -12.06 -6.77
N PRO A 23 13.33 -11.48 -7.63
CA PRO A 23 12.94 -10.38 -8.50
C PRO A 23 11.75 -10.73 -9.40
N LEU A 24 10.84 -9.78 -9.56
CA LEU A 24 9.73 -9.86 -10.52
C LEU A 24 10.06 -9.14 -11.83
N ARG A 25 9.34 -9.48 -12.90
CA ARG A 25 9.49 -8.78 -14.20
C ARG A 25 9.14 -7.30 -14.11
N LEU A 26 8.17 -6.95 -13.26
CA LEU A 26 7.76 -5.58 -12.99
C LEU A 26 7.86 -5.33 -11.48
N GLU A 27 8.97 -4.76 -11.03
CA GLU A 27 9.16 -4.32 -9.63
C GLU A 27 8.77 -2.86 -9.44
N MET A 28 8.95 -2.04 -10.49
CA MET A 28 8.61 -0.63 -10.50
C MET A 28 8.20 -0.21 -11.91
N GLY A 29 7.07 0.50 -12.04
CA GLY A 29 6.53 0.96 -13.30
C GLY A 29 5.04 0.68 -13.44
N LEU A 30 4.53 0.90 -14.65
CA LEU A 30 3.12 0.70 -14.99
C LEU A 30 2.96 -0.49 -15.93
N THR A 31 1.83 -1.18 -15.84
CA THR A 31 1.35 -2.06 -16.91
C THR A 31 -0.16 -1.95 -16.99
N ARG A 32 -0.72 -2.30 -18.15
CA ARG A 32 -2.15 -2.25 -18.40
C ARG A 32 -2.66 -3.61 -18.85
N SER A 33 -3.80 -4.04 -18.31
CA SER A 33 -4.46 -5.25 -18.77
C SER A 33 -5.16 -5.03 -20.12
N THR A 34 -5.65 -6.11 -20.73
CA THR A 34 -6.45 -6.05 -21.97
C THR A 34 -7.72 -5.23 -21.80
N ASP A 35 -8.27 -5.24 -20.59
CA ASP A 35 -9.54 -4.59 -20.25
C ASP A 35 -9.30 -3.15 -19.76
N GLY A 36 -8.06 -2.67 -19.85
CA GLY A 36 -7.68 -1.30 -19.55
C GLY A 36 -7.31 -1.03 -18.10
N LEU A 37 -7.41 -2.02 -17.20
CA LEU A 37 -7.06 -1.85 -15.79
C LEU A 37 -5.59 -1.48 -15.65
N LEU A 38 -5.31 -0.42 -14.89
CA LEU A 38 -3.96 0.10 -14.70
C LEU A 38 -3.35 -0.52 -13.44
N THR A 39 -2.26 -1.25 -13.60
CA THR A 39 -1.41 -1.70 -12.49
C THR A 39 -0.26 -0.73 -12.30
N VAL A 40 -0.11 -0.22 -11.07
CA VAL A 40 1.06 0.56 -10.64
C VAL A 40 1.90 -0.32 -9.72
N ALA A 41 3.15 -0.57 -10.08
CA ALA A 41 4.11 -1.29 -9.26
C ALA A 41 5.16 -0.34 -8.70
N ILE A 42 5.44 -0.44 -7.40
CA ILE A 42 6.47 0.35 -6.73
C ILE A 42 7.27 -0.58 -5.84
N ARG A 43 8.60 -0.42 -5.85
CA ARG A 43 9.51 -1.05 -4.91
C ARG A 43 10.25 0.04 -4.15
N THR A 44 10.19 0.00 -2.83
CA THR A 44 10.87 0.97 -1.96
C THR A 44 11.71 0.23 -0.94
N ASP A 45 13.00 0.54 -0.86
CA ASP A 45 13.88 0.02 0.18
C ASP A 45 13.77 0.93 1.42
N LEU A 46 13.29 0.39 2.54
CA LEU A 46 13.05 1.12 3.78
C LEU A 46 14.15 0.79 4.78
N HIS A 47 15.26 1.53 4.69
CA HIS A 47 16.41 1.34 5.58
C HIS A 47 16.03 1.50 7.06
N GLY A 48 16.51 0.59 7.90
CA GLY A 48 16.22 0.57 9.34
C GLY A 48 14.79 0.15 9.73
N CYS A 49 13.84 0.16 8.79
CA CYS A 49 12.47 -0.25 9.04
C CYS A 49 12.30 -1.77 9.05
N LYS A 50 11.23 -2.24 9.67
CA LYS A 50 10.80 -3.64 9.67
C LYS A 50 9.30 -3.72 9.42
N GLY A 51 8.84 -4.84 8.88
CA GLY A 51 7.42 -5.08 8.61
C GLY A 51 6.53 -4.79 9.82
N ARG A 52 6.94 -5.24 11.01
CA ARG A 52 6.21 -4.96 12.26
C ARG A 52 6.04 -3.47 12.58
N MET A 53 6.99 -2.62 12.17
CA MET A 53 6.90 -1.18 12.39
C MET A 53 5.89 -0.55 11.43
N LEU A 54 5.83 -1.04 10.19
CA LEU A 54 4.80 -0.63 9.22
C LEU A 54 3.43 -1.09 9.69
N ASP A 55 3.27 -2.35 10.09
CA ASP A 55 2.00 -2.88 10.61
C ASP A 55 1.50 -2.07 11.82
N TRP A 56 2.40 -1.77 12.76
CA TRP A 56 2.11 -0.91 13.90
C TRP A 56 1.69 0.50 13.49
N TRP A 57 2.33 1.12 12.50
CA TRP A 57 2.01 2.48 12.06
C TRP A 57 0.53 2.62 11.74
N PHE A 58 -0.08 1.65 11.06
CA PHE A 58 -1.51 1.65 10.71
C PHE A 58 -2.45 1.45 11.91
N THR A 59 -1.95 0.98 13.05
CA THR A 59 -2.68 0.97 14.33
C THR A 59 -2.47 2.23 15.15
N PHE A 60 -1.51 3.08 14.78
CA PHE A 60 -1.06 4.23 15.57
C PHE A 60 -1.54 5.57 15.00
N PHE A 61 -1.43 5.79 13.69
CA PHE A 61 -1.71 7.09 13.12
C PHE A 61 -3.23 7.40 13.16
N GLU A 62 -3.60 8.62 13.55
CA GLU A 62 -5.01 8.97 13.77
C GLU A 62 -5.32 10.45 13.53
N THR A 63 -4.30 11.26 13.22
CA THR A 63 -4.44 12.71 13.09
C THR A 63 -3.85 13.21 11.78
N THR A 64 -4.31 14.39 11.35
CA THR A 64 -3.71 15.13 10.23
C THR A 64 -2.21 15.37 10.44
N GLN A 65 -1.77 15.58 11.70
CA GLN A 65 -0.35 15.73 11.99
C GLN A 65 0.43 14.45 11.71
N HIS A 66 -0.10 13.28 12.07
CA HIS A 66 0.58 12.00 11.84
C HIS A 66 0.74 11.72 10.34
N ILE A 67 -0.30 11.92 9.53
CA ILE A 67 -0.17 11.71 8.08
C ILE A 67 0.77 12.76 7.45
N ARG A 68 0.84 13.99 7.95
CA ARG A 68 1.84 14.97 7.47
C ARG A 68 3.28 14.59 7.80
N TRP A 69 3.54 13.83 8.87
CA TRP A 69 4.87 13.25 9.09
C TRP A 69 5.21 12.23 8.01
N TRP A 70 4.22 11.42 7.63
CA TRP A 70 4.35 10.39 6.60
C TRP A 70 4.63 10.98 5.22
N HIS A 71 3.89 12.01 4.80
CA HIS A 71 4.20 12.74 3.57
C HIS A 71 3.97 14.25 3.74
N PRO A 72 5.03 15.05 3.99
CA PRO A 72 4.89 16.47 4.34
C PRO A 72 4.41 17.37 3.21
N HIS A 73 4.57 16.95 1.96
CA HIS A 73 4.11 17.69 0.78
C HIS A 73 2.68 17.31 0.33
N ASP A 74 2.37 16.01 0.33
CA ASP A 74 1.15 15.50 -0.30
C ASP A 74 0.00 15.27 0.68
N HIS A 75 0.24 14.87 1.93
CA HIS A 75 -0.84 14.59 2.88
C HIS A 75 -1.44 15.89 3.44
N VAL A 76 -2.70 16.16 3.10
CA VAL A 76 -3.38 17.43 3.43
C VAL A 76 -4.20 17.30 4.71
N GLU A 77 -5.08 16.31 4.78
CA GLU A 77 -6.09 16.17 5.83
C GLU A 77 -6.40 14.70 6.13
N HIS A 78 -6.46 14.33 7.42
CA HIS A 78 -7.01 13.06 7.88
C HIS A 78 -8.48 13.29 8.26
N ARG A 79 -9.41 12.58 7.64
CA ARG A 79 -10.87 12.73 7.86
C ARG A 79 -11.46 11.70 8.81
N GLY A 80 -10.63 10.88 9.44
CA GLY A 80 -11.04 9.94 10.47
C GLY A 80 -10.97 8.48 10.04
N TRP A 81 -10.84 7.63 11.06
CA TRP A 81 -11.05 6.19 10.97
C TRP A 81 -12.51 5.87 11.32
N ASP A 82 -13.05 4.80 10.74
CA ASP A 82 -14.35 4.27 11.17
C ASP A 82 -14.28 3.52 12.51
N HIS A 83 -15.44 3.10 13.01
CA HIS A 83 -15.59 2.42 14.29
C HIS A 83 -14.98 1.00 14.34
N HIS A 84 -14.54 0.42 13.21
CA HIS A 84 -13.88 -0.88 13.20
C HIS A 84 -12.38 -0.76 13.49
N TRP A 85 -11.79 0.44 13.31
CA TRP A 85 -10.42 0.72 13.70
C TRP A 85 -10.31 0.75 15.22
N LYS A 86 -9.27 0.09 15.73
CA LYS A 86 -8.95 0.05 17.15
C LYS A 86 -7.50 0.45 17.34
N LYS A 87 -7.31 1.63 17.94
CA LYS A 87 -5.99 2.18 18.24
C LYS A 87 -5.10 1.17 18.96
N GLY A 88 -3.91 0.94 18.42
CA GLY A 88 -2.90 0.00 18.94
C GLY A 88 -3.27 -1.48 18.86
N GLU A 89 -4.40 -1.85 18.26
CA GLU A 89 -4.87 -3.23 18.19
C GLU A 89 -5.08 -3.69 16.74
N ARG A 90 -5.85 -2.95 15.94
CA ARG A 90 -6.31 -3.45 14.63
C ARG A 90 -6.76 -2.36 13.69
N PHE A 91 -6.31 -2.43 12.44
CA PHE A 91 -6.83 -1.64 11.32
C PHE A 91 -7.57 -2.48 10.26
N VAL A 92 -7.32 -3.79 10.19
CA VAL A 92 -8.03 -4.69 9.26
C VAL A 92 -9.54 -4.67 9.52
N GLY A 93 -10.31 -4.47 8.46
CA GLY A 93 -11.77 -4.28 8.51
C GLY A 93 -12.21 -2.83 8.71
N ALA A 94 -11.29 -1.89 8.92
CA ALA A 94 -11.59 -0.47 9.07
C ALA A 94 -11.54 0.29 7.75
N SER A 95 -12.28 1.39 7.70
CA SER A 95 -12.14 2.44 6.70
C SER A 95 -11.39 3.65 7.23
N ILE A 96 -10.67 4.30 6.32
CA ILE A 96 -10.10 5.63 6.52
C ILE A 96 -10.50 6.53 5.34
N GLU A 97 -10.70 7.80 5.63
CA GLU A 97 -10.81 8.87 4.65
C GLU A 97 -9.68 9.88 4.86
N ALA A 98 -9.07 10.31 3.76
CA ALA A 98 -8.00 11.32 3.75
C ALA A 98 -8.11 12.21 2.52
N VAL A 99 -7.40 13.34 2.54
CA VAL A 99 -7.20 14.20 1.37
C VAL A 99 -5.71 14.31 1.13
N GLU A 100 -5.31 14.04 -0.11
CA GLU A 100 -3.91 14.01 -0.50
C GLU A 100 -3.70 14.47 -1.94
N TRP A 101 -2.57 15.15 -2.17
CA TRP A 101 -2.04 15.29 -3.52
C TRP A 101 -1.55 13.93 -4.00
N LEU A 102 -1.57 13.70 -5.30
CA LEU A 102 -0.81 12.61 -5.91
C LEU A 102 0.34 13.24 -6.67
N ALA A 103 1.43 13.55 -5.96
CA ALA A 103 2.57 14.29 -6.48
C ALA A 103 2.17 15.63 -7.13
N GLU A 104 2.10 15.70 -8.46
CA GLU A 104 1.75 16.93 -9.18
C GLU A 104 0.23 17.09 -9.40
N LEU A 105 -0.56 16.06 -9.15
CA LEU A 105 -2.02 16.13 -9.26
C LEU A 105 -2.63 16.77 -8.01
N PRO A 106 -3.66 17.62 -8.19
CA PRO A 106 -4.30 18.35 -7.11
C PRO A 106 -4.88 17.44 -6.03
N PRO A 107 -5.11 17.96 -4.81
CA PRO A 107 -5.64 17.18 -3.71
C PRO A 107 -6.94 16.51 -4.08
N VAL A 108 -7.03 15.22 -3.78
CA VAL A 108 -8.20 14.39 -3.99
C VAL A 108 -8.55 13.70 -2.69
N ALA A 109 -9.85 13.54 -2.41
CA ALA A 109 -10.29 12.70 -1.33
C ALA A 109 -10.00 11.24 -1.68
N ALA A 110 -9.43 10.48 -0.76
CA ALA A 110 -9.22 9.05 -0.88
C ALA A 110 -9.99 8.35 0.24
N ARG A 111 -10.65 7.26 -0.11
CA ARG A 111 -11.29 6.35 0.84
C ARG A 111 -10.69 4.98 0.68
N LEU A 112 -10.27 4.38 1.79
CA LEU A 112 -9.73 3.02 1.82
C LEU A 112 -10.56 2.15 2.76
N LYS A 113 -10.68 0.85 2.44
CA LYS A 113 -11.19 -0.19 3.35
C LYS A 113 -10.15 -1.30 3.43
N PHE A 114 -9.55 -1.46 4.61
CA PHE A 114 -8.50 -2.45 4.81
C PHE A 114 -9.07 -3.86 5.00
N HIS A 115 -8.36 -4.85 4.47
CA HIS A 115 -8.72 -6.25 4.58
C HIS A 115 -7.47 -7.14 4.78
N GLY A 116 -7.72 -8.42 5.11
CA GLY A 116 -6.64 -9.39 5.31
C GLY A 116 -5.97 -9.78 3.99
N ALA A 117 -4.70 -10.19 4.09
CA ALA A 117 -3.97 -10.76 2.96
C ALA A 117 -4.57 -12.10 2.49
N GLU A 118 -5.32 -12.77 3.37
CA GLU A 118 -6.07 -14.00 3.12
C GLU A 118 -7.20 -13.81 2.08
N GLU A 119 -7.65 -12.57 1.84
CA GLU A 119 -8.59 -12.26 0.74
C GLU A 119 -7.90 -12.18 -0.63
N VAL A 120 -6.56 -12.11 -0.65
CA VAL A 120 -5.76 -11.83 -1.85
C VAL A 120 -4.95 -13.05 -2.30
N PHE A 121 -4.33 -13.75 -1.34
CA PHE A 121 -3.38 -14.82 -1.61
C PHE A 121 -3.93 -16.20 -1.26
N ALA A 122 -3.41 -17.23 -1.92
CA ALA A 122 -3.73 -18.61 -1.59
C ALA A 122 -3.25 -18.94 -0.16
N PRO A 123 -4.07 -19.63 0.67
CA PRO A 123 -3.73 -19.90 2.07
C PRO A 123 -2.36 -20.56 2.27
N GLN A 124 -2.02 -21.55 1.43
CA GLN A 124 -0.73 -22.24 1.50
C GLN A 124 0.45 -21.31 1.18
N SER A 125 0.33 -20.50 0.12
CA SER A 125 1.39 -19.57 -0.29
C SER A 125 1.61 -18.47 0.75
N LEU A 126 0.53 -17.96 1.34
CA LEU A 126 0.61 -16.95 2.40
C LEU A 126 1.24 -17.52 3.68
N GLN A 127 0.85 -18.73 4.07
CA GLN A 127 1.44 -19.43 5.21
C GLN A 127 2.95 -19.66 4.99
N GLU A 128 3.33 -20.22 3.85
CA GLU A 128 4.73 -20.46 3.50
C GLU A 128 5.54 -19.16 3.53
N ALA A 129 5.02 -18.08 2.92
CA ALA A 129 5.72 -16.79 2.91
C ALA A 129 5.95 -16.21 4.31
N ARG A 130 5.02 -16.41 5.25
CA ARG A 130 5.18 -16.01 6.65
C ARG A 130 6.21 -16.89 7.36
N GLU A 131 6.14 -18.20 7.20
CA GLU A 131 7.05 -19.17 7.81
C GLU A 131 8.49 -18.99 7.35
N THR A 132 8.70 -18.73 6.06
CA THR A 132 10.04 -18.48 5.48
C THR A 132 10.49 -17.02 5.59
N GLN A 133 9.72 -16.17 6.29
CA GLN A 133 9.97 -14.73 6.44
C GLN A 133 10.09 -13.97 5.09
N ALA A 134 9.49 -14.51 4.03
CA ALA A 134 9.35 -13.82 2.74
C ALA A 134 8.29 -12.70 2.79
N LEU A 135 7.45 -12.70 3.83
CA LEU A 135 6.48 -11.64 4.15
C LEU A 135 6.54 -11.34 5.65
N SER A 136 6.84 -10.09 6.02
CA SER A 136 6.88 -9.60 7.41
C SER A 136 5.73 -8.66 7.78
N ALA A 137 5.06 -8.04 6.80
CA ALA A 137 3.79 -7.35 6.97
C ALA A 137 3.04 -7.26 5.64
N ALA A 138 1.70 -7.16 5.71
CA ALA A 138 0.86 -6.95 4.55
C ALA A 138 -0.25 -5.94 4.90
N ILE A 139 -0.26 -4.80 4.21
CA ILE A 139 -1.31 -3.80 4.29
C ILE A 139 -2.08 -3.89 2.98
N CYS A 140 -3.29 -4.44 3.04
CA CYS A 140 -4.15 -4.62 1.87
C CYS A 140 -5.41 -3.77 2.05
N ALA A 141 -5.83 -3.07 1.01
CA ALA A 141 -7.05 -2.28 1.02
C ALA A 141 -7.71 -2.20 -0.35
N ARG A 142 -9.02 -2.02 -0.35
CA ARG A 142 -9.73 -1.46 -1.50
C ARG A 142 -9.69 0.05 -1.40
N ILE A 143 -9.46 0.73 -2.52
CA ILE A 143 -9.25 2.18 -2.59
C ILE A 143 -10.17 2.81 -3.65
N GLY A 144 -10.62 4.04 -3.39
CA GLY A 144 -11.28 4.87 -4.38
C GLY A 144 -10.97 6.35 -4.14
N PHE A 145 -10.99 7.13 -5.20
CA PHE A 145 -10.67 8.54 -5.20
C PHE A 145 -11.91 9.39 -5.55
N GLY A 146 -11.96 10.61 -5.02
CA GLY A 146 -13.03 11.58 -5.22
C GLY A 146 -14.00 11.65 -4.04
N ASP A 147 -14.91 12.62 -4.09
CA ASP A 147 -15.89 12.84 -3.01
C ASP A 147 -17.04 11.82 -3.04
N GLU A 148 -17.31 11.19 -4.20
CA GLU A 148 -18.39 10.22 -4.41
C GLU A 148 -17.84 8.84 -4.79
N VAL A 149 -17.10 8.21 -3.87
CA VAL A 149 -16.58 6.84 -4.07
C VAL A 149 -17.72 5.82 -4.00
N ALA A 150 -17.91 5.06 -5.08
CA ALA A 150 -18.86 3.94 -5.10
C ALA A 150 -18.38 2.79 -4.19
N LEU A 151 -19.29 2.30 -3.34
CA LEU A 151 -19.00 1.28 -2.31
C LEU A 151 -19.82 0.00 -2.53
N ASP A 152 -19.26 -1.14 -2.11
CA ASP A 152 -19.99 -2.40 -1.99
C ASP A 152 -20.90 -2.44 -0.74
N GLY A 153 -21.62 -3.55 -0.54
CA GLY A 153 -22.49 -3.74 0.62
C GLY A 153 -21.79 -3.77 1.99
N ASN A 154 -20.46 -3.87 2.01
CA ASN A 154 -19.62 -3.85 3.22
C ASN A 154 -18.91 -2.50 3.40
N GLY A 155 -19.21 -1.50 2.56
CA GLY A 155 -18.62 -0.18 2.60
C GLY A 155 -17.20 -0.10 2.02
N ALA A 156 -16.79 -1.09 1.21
CA ALA A 156 -15.49 -1.09 0.56
C ALA A 156 -15.55 -0.41 -0.82
N PRO A 157 -14.57 0.42 -1.20
CA PRO A 157 -14.47 0.99 -2.54
C PRO A 157 -14.49 -0.07 -3.64
N LEU A 158 -15.17 0.24 -4.75
CA LEU A 158 -15.27 -0.66 -5.90
C LEU A 158 -14.17 -0.45 -6.96
N ASP A 159 -13.52 0.70 -6.97
CA ASP A 159 -12.71 1.15 -8.11
C ASP A 159 -11.28 0.62 -8.13
N GLY A 160 -10.64 0.49 -6.97
CA GLY A 160 -9.24 0.10 -6.90
C GLY A 160 -8.89 -0.85 -5.76
N GLU A 161 -7.70 -1.44 -5.89
CA GLU A 161 -7.06 -2.26 -4.87
C GLU A 161 -5.64 -1.73 -4.61
N MET A 162 -5.18 -1.88 -3.37
CA MET A 162 -3.88 -1.46 -2.88
C MET A 162 -3.27 -2.58 -2.04
N LEU A 163 -2.03 -2.95 -2.34
CA LEU A 163 -1.23 -3.90 -1.59
C LEU A 163 0.09 -3.24 -1.23
N HIS A 164 0.49 -3.30 0.04
CA HIS A 164 1.86 -3.03 0.48
C HIS A 164 2.38 -4.25 1.21
N LEU A 165 3.39 -4.90 0.63
CA LEU A 165 3.94 -6.16 1.10
C LEU A 165 5.39 -5.92 1.55
N ALA A 166 5.63 -6.03 2.84
CA ALA A 166 6.95 -5.84 3.42
C ALA A 166 7.67 -7.18 3.57
N ARG A 167 8.97 -7.17 3.32
CA ARG A 167 9.89 -8.27 3.63
C ARG A 167 11.13 -7.74 4.32
N ASP A 168 11.40 -8.24 5.52
CA ASP A 168 12.57 -7.83 6.29
C ASP A 168 13.88 -8.32 5.63
N THR A 169 14.91 -7.49 5.70
CA THR A 169 16.28 -7.76 5.24
C THR A 169 17.28 -7.34 6.33
N PRO A 170 18.58 -7.66 6.23
CA PRO A 170 19.56 -7.17 7.20
C PRO A 170 19.63 -5.63 7.33
N TYR A 171 19.38 -4.89 6.25
CA TYR A 171 19.47 -3.41 6.24
C TYR A 171 18.15 -2.69 6.58
N GLY A 172 17.03 -3.39 6.66
CA GLY A 172 15.71 -2.77 6.81
C GLY A 172 14.60 -3.71 6.37
N CYS A 173 13.69 -3.23 5.53
CA CYS A 173 12.77 -4.05 4.76
C CYS A 173 12.64 -3.55 3.31
N VAL A 174 12.24 -4.46 2.42
CA VAL A 174 11.79 -4.12 1.07
C VAL A 174 10.28 -4.03 1.12
N LEU A 175 9.72 -2.90 0.67
CA LEU A 175 8.29 -2.73 0.46
C LEU A 175 7.97 -2.89 -1.03
N ARG A 176 7.10 -3.84 -1.36
CA ARG A 176 6.47 -3.94 -2.68
C ARG A 176 5.05 -3.43 -2.60
N SER A 177 4.80 -2.33 -3.29
CA SER A 177 3.46 -1.78 -3.44
C SER A 177 2.86 -2.16 -4.79
N ARG A 178 1.56 -2.47 -4.80
CA ARG A 178 0.76 -2.65 -6.01
C ARG A 178 -0.53 -1.86 -5.87
N PHE A 179 -0.86 -1.10 -6.89
CA PHE A 179 -2.20 -0.55 -7.07
C PHE A 179 -2.80 -1.15 -8.33
N LEU A 180 -4.07 -1.51 -8.27
CA LEU A 180 -4.87 -1.89 -9.43
C LEU A 180 -6.04 -0.93 -9.52
N LEU A 181 -6.14 -0.16 -10.60
CA LEU A 181 -7.10 0.94 -10.73
C LEU A 181 -8.03 0.72 -11.93
N GLY A 182 -9.21 1.35 -11.87
CA GLY A 182 -10.19 1.40 -12.94
C GLY A 182 -11.17 0.23 -12.96
N LYS A 183 -11.34 -0.50 -11.85
CA LYS A 183 -12.28 -1.65 -11.78
C LYS A 183 -13.74 -1.23 -11.90
N ALA A 184 -14.07 0.02 -11.55
CA ALA A 184 -15.43 0.55 -11.64
C ALA A 184 -15.63 1.49 -12.84
N CYS A 185 -14.58 1.81 -13.59
CA CYS A 185 -14.65 2.64 -14.79
C CYS A 185 -15.46 1.96 -15.91
N ALA A 186 -16.18 2.75 -16.69
CA ALA A 186 -16.86 2.27 -17.90
C ALA A 186 -15.87 2.07 -19.05
N ASN A 187 -14.85 2.93 -19.13
CA ASN A 187 -13.71 2.84 -20.03
C ASN A 187 -12.40 3.18 -19.29
N PRO A 188 -11.75 2.20 -18.65
CA PRO A 188 -10.53 2.40 -17.87
C PRO A 188 -9.34 2.98 -18.66
N PHE A 189 -9.31 2.82 -19.99
CA PHE A 189 -8.26 3.38 -20.84
C PHE A 189 -8.27 4.91 -20.86
N ASP A 190 -9.47 5.50 -20.87
CA ASP A 190 -9.64 6.95 -20.94
C ASP A 190 -9.71 7.57 -19.55
N GLU A 191 -10.38 6.88 -18.62
CA GLU A 191 -10.67 7.41 -17.27
C GLU A 191 -9.47 7.32 -16.32
N VAL A 192 -8.55 6.38 -16.55
CA VAL A 192 -7.35 6.19 -15.72
C VAL A 192 -6.10 6.28 -16.60
N PRO A 193 -5.72 7.48 -17.07
CA PRO A 193 -4.52 7.66 -17.90
C PRO A 193 -3.24 7.33 -17.12
N ASP A 194 -2.17 6.98 -17.84
CA ASP A 194 -0.87 6.63 -17.25
C ASP A 194 -0.30 7.74 -16.36
N GLU A 195 -0.66 9.01 -16.61
CA GLU A 195 -0.27 10.15 -15.76
C GLU A 195 -0.71 9.96 -14.31
N ILE A 196 -1.92 9.44 -14.06
CA ILE A 196 -2.38 9.10 -12.70
C ILE A 196 -1.47 8.02 -12.10
N GLY A 197 -1.15 6.98 -12.88
CA GLY A 197 -0.27 5.90 -12.44
C GLY A 197 1.14 6.38 -12.07
N PHE A 198 1.76 7.22 -12.90
CA PHE A 198 3.09 7.78 -12.61
C PHE A 198 3.07 8.72 -11.40
N ASN A 199 2.02 9.52 -11.23
CA ASN A 199 1.85 10.38 -10.06
C ASN A 199 1.68 9.56 -8.77
N LEU A 200 0.82 8.55 -8.78
CA LEU A 200 0.64 7.62 -7.66
C LEU A 200 1.93 6.86 -7.34
N MET A 201 2.69 6.45 -8.35
CA MET A 201 3.99 5.81 -8.16
C MET A 201 4.98 6.73 -7.42
N ARG A 202 5.06 8.01 -7.82
CA ARG A 202 5.91 9.00 -7.15
C ARG A 202 5.49 9.22 -5.71
N HIS A 203 4.20 9.47 -5.50
CA HIS A 203 3.58 9.67 -4.19
C HIS A 203 3.89 8.48 -3.25
N CYS A 204 3.61 7.25 -3.70
CA CYS A 204 3.86 6.05 -2.90
C CYS A 204 5.35 5.82 -2.62
N TYR A 205 6.22 6.11 -3.60
CA TYR A 205 7.65 6.02 -3.37
C TYR A 205 8.12 7.04 -2.31
N SER A 206 7.67 8.29 -2.41
CA SER A 206 8.09 9.37 -1.51
C SER A 206 7.51 9.22 -0.10
N GLU A 207 6.22 8.88 0.07
CA GLU A 207 5.60 8.71 1.40
C GLU A 207 6.38 7.69 2.24
N PHE A 208 6.69 6.52 1.67
CA PHE A 208 7.37 5.48 2.43
C PHE A 208 8.85 5.81 2.63
N SER A 209 9.46 6.53 1.68
CA SER A 209 10.83 7.04 1.85
C SER A 209 10.94 8.06 2.99
N TYR A 210 9.94 8.95 3.15
CA TYR A 210 9.85 9.89 4.27
C TYR A 210 9.55 9.17 5.58
N LEU A 211 8.57 8.25 5.59
CA LEU A 211 8.23 7.43 6.75
C LEU A 211 9.46 6.68 7.29
N ALA A 212 10.27 6.12 6.39
CA ALA A 212 11.46 5.38 6.78
C ALA A 212 12.50 6.21 7.54
N GLN A 213 12.48 7.55 7.42
CA GLN A 213 13.41 8.42 8.13
C GLN A 213 13.16 8.50 9.64
N PHE A 214 11.92 8.25 10.09
CA PHE A 214 11.56 8.43 11.51
C PHE A 214 10.83 7.24 12.13
N LEU A 215 10.22 6.37 11.32
CA LEU A 215 9.37 5.28 11.81
C LEU A 215 10.07 4.37 12.83
N PRO A 216 11.34 3.95 12.65
CA PRO A 216 12.00 3.09 13.63
C PRO A 216 12.12 3.76 15.01
N SER A 217 12.59 5.01 15.03
CA SER A 217 12.75 5.77 16.28
C SER A 217 11.42 6.02 16.98
N LEU A 218 10.37 6.37 16.21
CA LEU A 218 9.04 6.56 16.75
C LEU A 218 8.46 5.25 17.30
N TYR A 219 8.61 4.14 16.57
CA TYR A 219 8.16 2.82 17.01
C TYR A 219 8.77 2.44 18.36
N TYR A 220 10.09 2.58 18.53
CA TYR A 220 10.74 2.25 19.80
C TYR A 220 10.33 3.17 20.95
N ALA A 221 10.11 4.46 20.67
CA ALA A 221 9.65 5.42 21.68
C ALA A 221 8.24 5.07 22.20
N GLU A 222 7.33 4.64 21.31
CA GLU A 222 5.94 4.31 21.65
C GLU A 222 5.77 2.87 22.16
N ASN A 223 6.61 1.92 21.71
CA ASN A 223 6.50 0.50 22.02
C ASN A 223 7.62 -0.01 22.91
N GLY A 224 8.07 0.76 23.92
CA GLY A 224 9.26 0.55 24.77
C GLY A 224 9.46 -0.80 25.48
N ARG A 225 8.71 -1.84 25.12
CA ARG A 225 8.93 -3.26 25.39
C ARG A 225 9.93 -3.92 24.43
N GLU A 226 10.12 -3.40 23.21
CA GLU A 226 11.19 -3.86 22.32
C GLU A 226 12.48 -3.07 22.60
N PRO A 227 13.62 -3.75 22.89
CA PRO A 227 14.89 -3.07 23.03
C PRO A 227 15.23 -2.33 21.74
N ALA A 228 15.40 -1.01 21.83
CA ALA A 228 16.01 -0.24 20.76
C ALA A 228 17.43 -0.79 20.49
N PRO A 229 17.90 -0.80 19.23
CA PRO A 229 19.27 -1.20 18.92
C PRO A 229 20.27 -0.40 19.74
N THR A 230 21.19 -1.09 20.41
CA THR A 230 22.31 -0.45 21.11
C THR A 230 23.28 0.10 20.07
N LEU A 231 23.60 1.39 20.17
CA LEU A 231 24.57 2.02 19.28
C LEU A 231 26.03 1.72 19.68
N TRP A 232 26.24 1.22 20.90
CA TRP A 232 27.51 0.82 21.48
C TRP A 232 27.34 -0.34 22.45
#